data_AF-A0A7C5Q755-F1
#
_entry.id   AF-A0A7C5Q755-F1
#
_cell.length_a   1.000
_cell.length_b   1.000
_cell.length_c   1.000
_cell.angle_alpha   90.00
_cell.angle_beta   90.00
_cell.angle_gamma   90.00
#
_symmetry.space_group_name_H-M   'P 1'
#
loop_
_entity.id
_entity.type
_entity.pdbx_description
1 polymer ?
#
loop_
_entity_poly.entity_id
_entity_poly.type
_entity_poly.pdbx_seq_one_letter_code
_entity_poly.pdbx_strand_id
1 'polypeptide(L)'
;MQPVFDKLQEEIGELKAEIDVADNQQRITDEMGDILFASVNLSRHLGVNPEQALRDSNRKFISRFEVVEQLLSEDGKQMEDCSVAVLEDYWQKAKENLAAKGTKNAKVQR
;
A
#
# COMPACT_ATOMS: atom_id res chain seq x y z
N MET A 1 -2.43 1.75 23.78
CA MET A 1 -2.50 1.52 22.32
C MET A 1 -3.89 1.12 21.87
N GLN A 2 -4.62 0.28 22.62
CA GLN A 2 -6.00 -0.14 22.28
C GLN A 2 -6.91 1.02 21.84
N PRO A 3 -6.97 2.17 22.55
CA PRO A 3 -7.85 3.28 22.16
C PRO A 3 -7.54 3.88 20.77
N VAL A 4 -6.29 3.79 20.32
CA VAL A 4 -5.86 4.32 19.01
C VAL A 4 -6.28 3.38 17.88
N PHE A 5 -6.20 2.07 18.11
CA PHE A 5 -6.72 1.08 17.17
C PHE A 5 -8.25 1.12 17.12
N ASP A 6 -8.90 1.27 18.28
CA ASP A 6 -10.36 1.41 18.35
C ASP A 6 -10.82 2.63 17.55
N LYS A 7 -10.14 3.78 17.70
CA LYS A 7 -10.45 4.98 16.92
C LYS A 7 -10.26 4.77 15.42
N LEU A 8 -9.17 4.13 15.00
CA LEU A 8 -8.97 3.82 13.58
C LEU A 8 -10.05 2.87 13.02
N GLN A 9 -10.51 1.90 13.82
CA GLN A 9 -11.61 1.01 13.42
C GLN A 9 -12.96 1.73 13.36
N GLU A 10 -13.19 2.69 14.27
CA GLU A 10 -14.36 3.57 14.27
C GLU A 10 -14.45 4.35 12.95
N GLU A 11 -13.41 5.11 12.56
CA GLU A 11 -13.46 5.93 11.33
C GLU A 11 -13.61 5.06 10.07
N ILE A 12 -13.05 3.85 10.05
CA ILE A 12 -13.26 2.88 8.96
C ILE A 12 -14.72 2.45 8.90
N GLY A 13 -15.39 2.30 10.05
CA GLY A 13 -16.80 2.02 10.15
C GLY A 13 -17.66 3.17 9.63
N GLU A 14 -17.32 4.41 10.01
CA GLU A 14 -18.00 5.62 9.55
C GLU A 14 -17.86 5.78 8.03
N LEU A 15 -16.65 5.68 7.47
CA LEU A 15 -16.44 5.73 6.02
C LEU A 15 -17.27 4.68 5.27
N LYS A 16 -17.35 3.44 5.78
CA LYS A 16 -18.15 2.38 5.16
C LYS A 16 -19.64 2.69 5.15
N ALA A 17 -20.15 3.35 6.20
CA ALA A 17 -21.55 3.75 6.26
C ALA A 17 -21.87 4.86 5.24
N GLU A 18 -20.88 5.69 4.90
CA GLU A 18 -21.07 6.85 4.03
C GLU A 18 -20.86 6.56 2.54
N ILE A 19 -20.08 5.53 2.16
CA ILE A 19 -19.71 5.20 0.76
C ILE A 19 -20.91 4.81 -0.12
N ASP A 20 -21.91 4.12 0.44
CA ASP A 20 -23.07 3.64 -0.32
C ASP A 20 -24.24 4.64 -0.32
N VAL A 21 -24.06 5.81 0.31
CA VAL A 21 -25.07 6.86 0.40
C VAL A 21 -24.94 7.81 -0.79
N ALA A 22 -26.06 8.07 -1.47
CA ALA A 22 -26.10 9.00 -2.59
C ALA A 22 -25.74 10.44 -2.16
N ASP A 23 -25.03 11.17 -3.04
CA ASP A 23 -24.64 12.57 -2.87
C ASP A 23 -23.80 12.87 -1.61
N ASN A 24 -23.05 11.88 -1.12
CA ASN A 24 -22.38 11.94 0.18
C ASN A 24 -20.86 12.18 0.13
N GLN A 25 -20.37 12.72 -0.98
CA GLN A 25 -18.93 12.91 -1.23
C GLN A 25 -18.22 13.75 -0.16
N GLN A 26 -18.91 14.72 0.43
CA GLN A 26 -18.34 15.54 1.51
C GLN A 26 -18.04 14.69 2.74
N ARG A 27 -19.02 13.90 3.21
CA ARG A 27 -18.84 13.01 4.36
C ARG A 27 -17.76 11.97 4.10
N ILE A 28 -17.75 11.35 2.91
CA ILE A 28 -16.68 10.44 2.50
C ILE A 28 -15.29 11.09 2.62
N THR A 29 -15.18 12.36 2.25
CA THR A 29 -13.93 13.12 2.33
C THR A 29 -13.53 13.39 3.78
N ASP A 30 -14.50 13.75 4.62
CA ASP A 30 -14.28 13.98 6.05
C ASP A 30 -13.78 12.69 6.73
N GLU A 31 -14.49 11.57 6.54
CA GLU A 31 -14.14 10.28 7.16
C GLU A 31 -12.79 9.73 6.65
N MET A 32 -12.47 9.93 5.38
CA MET A 32 -11.14 9.61 4.85
C MET A 32 -10.05 10.45 5.54
N GLY A 33 -10.32 11.72 5.80
CA GLY A 33 -9.44 12.61 6.55
C GLY A 33 -9.16 12.08 7.96
N ASP A 34 -10.20 11.62 8.65
CA ASP A 34 -10.10 11.08 10.00
C ASP A 34 -9.31 9.76 10.05
N ILE A 35 -9.48 8.87 9.06
CA ILE A 35 -8.63 7.67 8.90
C ILE A 35 -7.15 8.04 8.74
N LEU A 36 -6.83 9.02 7.90
CA LEU A 36 -5.47 9.48 7.68
C LEU A 36 -4.88 10.09 8.97
N PHE A 37 -5.66 10.89 9.68
CA PHE A 37 -5.26 11.49 10.95
C PHE A 37 -5.02 10.44 12.05
N ALA A 38 -5.94 9.48 12.20
CA ALA A 38 -5.80 8.36 13.12
C ALA A 38 -4.56 7.51 12.80
N SER A 39 -4.28 7.26 11.52
CA SER A 39 -3.09 6.53 11.05
C SER A 39 -1.78 7.27 11.38
N VAL A 40 -1.77 8.59 11.23
CA VAL A 40 -0.64 9.45 11.62
C VAL A 40 -0.41 9.41 13.14
N ASN A 41 -1.48 9.47 13.94
CA ASN A 41 -1.38 9.37 15.39
C ASN A 41 -0.90 7.99 15.84
N LEU A 42 -1.38 6.91 15.21
CA LEU A 42 -0.89 5.56 15.44
C LEU A 42 0.62 5.47 15.18
N SER A 43 1.09 6.04 14.06
CA SER A 43 2.52 6.10 13.75
C SER A 43 3.33 6.78 14.86
N ARG A 44 2.84 7.92 15.38
CA ARG A 44 3.47 8.63 16.50
C ARG A 44 3.54 7.77 17.77
N HIS A 45 2.45 7.07 18.12
CA HIS A 45 2.43 6.18 19.28
C HIS A 45 3.40 5.00 19.17
N LEU A 46 3.69 4.56 17.95
CA LEU A 46 4.65 3.50 17.65
C LEU A 46 6.10 4.00 17.55
N GLY A 47 6.34 5.31 17.71
CA GLY A 47 7.67 5.91 17.50
C GLY A 47 8.12 5.91 16.03
N VAL A 48 7.17 5.77 15.10
CA VAL A 48 7.41 5.75 13.66
C VAL A 48 7.16 7.13 13.08
N ASN A 49 8.07 7.63 12.24
CA ASN A 49 7.80 8.83 11.45
C ASN A 49 6.84 8.46 10.30
N PRO A 50 5.60 8.99 10.27
CA PRO A 50 4.58 8.60 9.30
C PRO A 50 4.96 8.98 7.86
N GLU A 51 5.59 10.14 7.66
CA GLU A 51 6.03 10.61 6.35
C GLU A 51 7.12 9.71 5.78
N GLN A 52 8.09 9.31 6.62
CA GLN A 52 9.12 8.37 6.22
C GLN A 52 8.55 6.98 5.92
N ALA A 53 7.63 6.48 6.73
CA ALA A 53 6.96 5.19 6.50
C ALA A 53 6.18 5.17 5.19
N LEU A 54 5.50 6.28 4.85
CA LEU A 54 4.79 6.44 3.59
C LEU A 54 5.77 6.49 2.41
N ARG A 55 6.84 7.29 2.51
CA ARG A 55 7.92 7.33 1.50
C ARG A 55 8.50 5.94 1.22
N ASP A 56 8.77 5.17 2.27
CA ASP A 56 9.32 3.81 2.13
C ASP A 56 8.34 2.87 1.47
N SER A 57 7.05 3.01 1.77
CA SER A 57 5.98 2.23 1.13
C SER A 57 5.83 2.58 -0.35
N ASN A 58 5.91 3.85 -0.71
CA ASN A 58 5.90 4.31 -2.11
C ASN A 58 7.11 3.78 -2.87
N ARG A 59 8.32 3.84 -2.29
CA ARG A 59 9.52 3.25 -2.93
C ARG A 59 9.36 1.75 -3.15
N LYS A 60 8.85 1.01 -2.16
CA LYS A 60 8.55 -0.42 -2.28
C LYS A 60 7.53 -0.71 -3.39
N PHE A 61 6.52 0.13 -3.54
CA PHE A 61 5.52 0.02 -4.61
C PHE A 61 6.17 0.23 -5.99
N ILE A 62 6.92 1.32 -6.17
CA ILE A 62 7.61 1.66 -7.43
C ILE A 62 8.56 0.53 -7.83
N SER A 63 9.44 0.07 -6.92
CA SER A 63 10.39 -1.00 -7.25
C SER A 63 9.71 -2.32 -7.63
N ARG A 64 8.51 -2.60 -7.09
CA ARG A 64 7.72 -3.77 -7.51
C ARG A 64 7.10 -3.56 -8.88
N PHE A 65 6.57 -2.37 -9.12
CA PHE A 65 5.97 -2.00 -10.39
C PHE A 65 6.98 -2.09 -11.54
N GLU A 66 8.19 -1.56 -11.36
CA GLU A 66 9.28 -1.66 -12.35
C GLU A 66 9.61 -3.13 -12.69
N VAL A 67 9.57 -4.02 -11.70
CA VAL A 67 9.79 -5.45 -11.93
C VAL A 67 8.59 -6.10 -12.64
N VAL A 68 7.36 -5.68 -12.34
CA VAL A 68 6.17 -6.12 -13.08
C VAL A 68 6.28 -5.74 -14.55
N GLU A 69 6.61 -4.49 -14.86
CA GLU A 69 6.81 -4.01 -16.24
C GLU A 69 7.91 -4.79 -16.95
N GLN A 70 9.03 -5.05 -16.27
CA GLN A 70 10.12 -5.85 -16.82
C GLN A 70 9.65 -7.27 -17.17
N LEU A 71 8.98 -7.96 -16.24
CA LEU A 71 8.51 -9.33 -16.44
C LEU A 71 7.45 -9.44 -17.54
N LEU A 72 6.57 -8.44 -17.65
CA LEU A 72 5.59 -8.36 -18.73
C LEU A 72 6.27 -8.18 -20.09
N SER A 73 7.25 -7.29 -20.17
CA SER A 73 8.03 -7.04 -21.38
C SER A 73 8.83 -8.28 -21.83
N GLU A 74 9.43 -9.02 -20.90
CA GLU A 74 10.12 -10.29 -21.16
C GLU A 74 9.17 -11.35 -21.75
N ASP A 75 7.90 -11.34 -21.34
CA ASP A 75 6.84 -12.20 -21.87
C ASP A 75 6.15 -11.62 -23.12
N GLY A 76 6.62 -10.48 -23.65
CA GLY A 76 6.05 -9.83 -24.83
C GLY A 76 4.67 -9.23 -24.63
N LYS A 77 4.30 -8.88 -23.38
CA LYS A 77 2.99 -8.32 -23.00
C LYS A 77 3.11 -6.84 -22.62
N GLN A 78 2.02 -6.11 -22.83
CA GLN A 78 1.84 -4.75 -22.32
C GLN A 78 0.90 -4.74 -21.12
N MET A 79 1.09 -3.79 -20.20
CA MET A 79 0.34 -3.73 -18.96
C MET A 79 -1.14 -3.40 -19.18
N GLU A 80 -1.42 -2.55 -20.16
CA GLU A 80 -2.77 -2.09 -20.54
C GLU A 80 -3.63 -3.22 -21.10
N ASP A 81 -3.00 -4.24 -21.68
CA ASP A 81 -3.66 -5.41 -22.25
C ASP A 81 -3.91 -6.53 -21.23
N CYS A 82 -3.42 -6.37 -19.99
CA CYS A 82 -3.51 -7.37 -18.95
C CYS A 82 -4.69 -7.13 -18.01
N SER A 83 -5.42 -8.20 -17.69
CA SER A 83 -6.42 -8.14 -16.61
C SER A 83 -5.77 -7.93 -15.25
N VAL A 84 -6.51 -7.37 -14.29
CA VAL A 84 -6.05 -7.19 -12.90
C VAL A 84 -5.55 -8.50 -12.29
N ALA A 85 -6.20 -9.63 -12.57
CA ALA A 85 -5.75 -10.94 -12.09
C ALA A 85 -4.37 -11.31 -12.63
N VAL A 86 -4.11 -11.04 -13.91
CA VAL A 86 -2.79 -11.26 -14.52
C VAL A 86 -1.75 -10.34 -13.87
N LEU A 87 -2.06 -9.05 -13.69
CA LEU A 87 -1.16 -8.10 -13.04
C LEU A 87 -0.83 -8.49 -11.60
N GLU A 88 -1.79 -9.07 -10.87
CA GLU A 88 -1.57 -9.61 -9.52
C GLU A 88 -0.60 -10.81 -9.54
N ASP A 89 -0.68 -11.71 -10.52
CA ASP A 89 0.28 -12.81 -10.66
C ASP A 89 1.71 -12.28 -10.88
N TYR A 90 1.87 -11.29 -11.76
CA TYR A 90 3.18 -10.63 -11.96
C TYR A 90 3.62 -9.86 -10.71
N TRP A 91 2.71 -9.25 -9.97
CA TRP A 91 3.00 -8.57 -8.72
C TRP A 91 3.57 -9.51 -7.65
N GLN A 92 3.01 -10.72 -7.53
CA GLN A 92 3.57 -11.73 -6.61
C GLN A 92 4.97 -12.18 -7.06
N LYS A 93 5.17 -12.44 -8.37
CA LYS A 93 6.52 -12.73 -8.91
C LYS A 93 7.51 -11.60 -8.64
N ALA A 94 7.09 -10.34 -8.76
CA ALA A 94 7.93 -9.18 -8.48
C ALA A 94 8.36 -9.12 -7.00
N LYS A 95 7.44 -9.42 -6.07
CA LYS A 95 7.76 -9.51 -4.64
C LYS A 95 8.81 -10.59 -4.36
N GLU A 96 8.66 -11.77 -4.96
CA GLU A 96 9.62 -12.89 -4.81
C GLU A 96 11.00 -12.53 -5.36
N ASN A 97 11.05 -11.92 -6.56
CA ASN A 97 12.29 -11.46 -7.19
C ASN A 97 13.06 -10.47 -6.32
N LEU A 98 12.37 -9.48 -5.75
CA LEU A 98 12.99 -8.48 -4.88
C LEU A 98 13.46 -9.07 -3.54
N ALA A 99 12.70 -10.00 -2.95
CA ALA A 99 13.10 -10.69 -1.73
C ALA A 99 14.37 -11.54 -1.92
N ALA A 100 14.49 -12.22 -3.07
CA ALA A 100 15.67 -12.99 -3.44
C ALA A 100 16.92 -12.10 -3.63
N LYS A 101 16.76 -10.92 -4.26
CA LYS A 101 17.86 -9.94 -4.44
C LYS A 101 18.36 -9.36 -3.11
N GLY A 102 17.44 -9.01 -2.19
CA GLY A 102 17.81 -8.52 -0.85
C GLY A 102 18.62 -9.53 -0.03
N THR A 103 18.26 -10.82 -0.13
CA THR A 103 18.97 -11.91 0.56
C THR A 103 20.39 -12.13 0.03
N LYS A 104 20.61 -11.94 -1.29
CA LYS A 104 21.94 -12.06 -1.90
C LYS A 104 22.85 -10.89 -1.51
N ASN A 105 22.34 -9.67 -1.53
CA ASN A 105 23.12 -8.48 -1.15
C ASN A 105 23.58 -8.52 0.32
N ALA A 106 22.75 -9.04 1.23
CA ALA A 106 23.11 -9.20 2.63
C ALA A 106 24.21 -10.26 2.90
N LYS A 107 24.42 -11.21 1.98
CA LYS A 107 25.46 -12.24 2.07
C LYS A 107 26.81 -11.81 1.48
N VAL A 108 26.82 -10.83 0.59
CA VAL A 108 28.06 -10.34 -0.08
C VAL A 108 28.79 -9.29 0.77
N GLN A 109 28.11 -8.65 1.73
CA GLN A 109 28.67 -7.63 2.62
C GLN A 109 29.14 -8.17 3.99
N ARG A 110 29.30 -9.49 4.13
CA ARG A 110 29.82 -10.15 5.35
C ARG A 110 31.14 -10.86 5.06
#